data_AF-A0AAW9SVJ5-F1
#
_entry.id   AF-A0AAW9SVJ5-F1
#
_cell.length_a   1.000
_cell.length_b   1.000
_cell.length_c   1.000
_cell.angle_alpha   90.00
_cell.angle_beta   90.00
_cell.angle_gamma   90.00
#
_symmetry.space_group_name_H-M   'P 1'
#
loop_
_entity.id
_entity.type
_entity.pdbx_description
1 polymer ?
#
loop_
_entity_poly.entity_id
_entity_poly.type
_entity_poly.pdbx_seq_one_letter_code
_entity_poly.pdbx_strand_id
1 'polypeptide(L)'
;MSTNVPANDRTLHPQPRTSPLAKPLHHDVDLRGLLIGTASAAGQIEGGDENNDWFDWAREPGNIADGSTPLRATDHWNRWREDNELMASLGLPIARIGVEWARIEPRPGEFDHAVLDRYREEIADLRDKGIRPLVTLHHFVNPLWFARRGGFTSDESPAAFLRYAETTVRALDDLVDEWITVNEPNVYATQAHMFRSGPPGNRSWGDTMAVLRNMAVSHIRGYEVIHGIQGDRAKVGIAHHARAFAPRNPRNPIHRGLARINRHLFQDIVADAHLAGKFHPLLGGAKVGRALPSGRHHDFLGLNYYSRTAVDKFDDGTFVGAPVNDLGWEIHPEGLVECARDLNERFGGPVWITENGTCDLGDLELSVGGVDAGVEKPNPAGDYANPDAGAADRRLESFRPRFILEHLRAIAESDVPIERWYHWCFVDNWEWADGEEPRFGIVHLDYETQERTMKPSGRLLAELARTGRITPELHRRYTAGRRYPVADEHTDPNVRAQPPEPDGVQG
;
A
#
# COMPACT_ATOMS: atom_id res chain seq x y z
N MET A 1 -2.11 -67.53 0.26
CA MET A 1 -0.84 -66.89 -0.12
C MET A 1 -1.14 -65.44 -0.43
N SER A 2 -1.00 -64.58 0.57
CA SER A 2 -1.07 -63.12 0.40
C SER A 2 0.29 -62.62 -0.07
N THR A 3 0.32 -61.78 -1.09
CA THR A 3 1.47 -60.92 -1.36
C THR A 3 0.99 -59.48 -1.37
N ASN A 4 1.22 -58.83 -0.24
CA ASN A 4 1.21 -57.38 -0.06
C ASN A 4 2.30 -56.75 -0.92
N VAL A 5 1.94 -55.72 -1.70
CA VAL A 5 2.87 -54.68 -2.15
C VAL A 5 2.18 -53.34 -1.87
N PRO A 6 2.78 -52.45 -1.06
CA PRO A 6 2.12 -51.20 -0.67
C PRO A 6 2.17 -50.17 -1.81
N ALA A 7 1.06 -49.45 -1.96
CA ALA A 7 0.95 -48.28 -2.83
C ALA A 7 1.92 -47.19 -2.37
N ASN A 8 2.85 -46.81 -3.24
CA ASN A 8 3.78 -45.72 -3.01
C ASN A 8 3.16 -44.46 -3.61
N ASP A 9 2.20 -43.86 -2.90
CA ASP A 9 1.71 -42.52 -3.21
C ASP A 9 2.66 -41.51 -2.56
N ARG A 10 3.56 -40.97 -3.39
CA ARG A 10 4.41 -39.83 -3.07
C ARG A 10 4.24 -38.80 -4.18
N THR A 11 3.09 -38.15 -4.19
CA THR A 11 2.96 -36.78 -4.72
C THR A 11 3.87 -35.87 -3.88
N LEU A 12 5.14 -35.81 -4.28
CA LEU A 12 6.11 -34.82 -3.80
C LEU A 12 5.68 -33.44 -4.34
N HIS A 13 4.68 -32.85 -3.70
CA HIS A 13 4.57 -31.39 -3.68
C HIS A 13 5.87 -30.90 -3.03
N PRO A 14 6.71 -30.10 -3.70
CA PRO A 14 7.71 -29.35 -2.96
C PRO A 14 6.94 -28.43 -2.04
N GLN A 15 6.84 -28.82 -0.76
CA GLN A 15 6.45 -27.94 0.33
C GLN A 15 7.19 -26.61 0.13
N PRO A 16 6.52 -25.45 0.21
CA PRO A 16 7.23 -24.19 0.27
C PRO A 16 8.21 -24.32 1.43
N ARG A 17 9.52 -24.26 1.13
CA ARG A 17 10.54 -24.26 2.17
C ARG A 17 10.20 -23.09 3.07
N THR A 18 10.09 -23.32 4.38
CA THR A 18 9.98 -22.24 5.36
C THR A 18 10.98 -21.16 4.99
N SER A 19 10.54 -19.89 4.94
CA SER A 19 11.43 -18.79 4.53
C SER A 19 12.74 -18.89 5.32
N PRO A 20 13.91 -18.74 4.69
CA PRO A 20 15.20 -18.73 5.39
C PRO A 20 15.23 -17.72 6.56
N LEU A 21 14.40 -16.67 6.49
CA LEU A 21 14.24 -15.62 7.48
C LEU A 21 13.43 -16.05 8.71
N ALA A 22 12.70 -17.18 8.63
CA ALA A 22 12.03 -17.79 9.77
C ALA A 22 13.01 -18.45 10.77
N LYS A 23 14.31 -18.51 10.44
CA LYS A 23 15.36 -19.04 11.31
C LYS A 23 15.75 -18.02 12.38
N PRO A 24 16.13 -18.47 13.60
CA PRO A 24 16.60 -17.58 14.65
C PRO A 24 17.74 -16.67 14.17
N LEU A 25 17.67 -15.40 14.54
CA LEU A 25 18.74 -14.44 14.29
C LEU A 25 19.87 -14.63 15.33
N HIS A 26 21.11 -14.80 14.85
CA HIS A 26 22.28 -15.05 15.69
C HIS A 26 23.31 -13.91 15.70
N HIS A 27 23.10 -12.86 14.92
CA HIS A 27 23.98 -11.70 14.79
C HIS A 27 23.16 -10.42 14.63
N ASP A 28 23.76 -9.26 14.84
CA ASP A 28 23.12 -7.97 14.57
C ASP A 28 22.96 -7.75 13.07
N VAL A 29 21.77 -7.36 12.62
CA VAL A 29 21.53 -6.83 11.27
C VAL A 29 21.65 -5.33 11.32
N ASP A 30 22.49 -4.76 10.46
CA ASP A 30 22.73 -3.32 10.40
C ASP A 30 21.69 -2.63 9.52
N LEU A 31 20.98 -1.64 10.08
CA LEU A 31 20.05 -0.77 9.36
C LEU A 31 20.59 0.67 9.25
N ARG A 32 21.82 0.93 9.72
CA ARG A 32 22.42 2.27 9.68
C ARG A 32 22.62 2.69 8.21
N GLY A 33 21.78 3.61 7.74
CA GLY A 33 21.72 4.06 6.35
C GLY A 33 20.33 3.95 5.73
N LEU A 34 19.45 3.12 6.32
CA LEU A 34 18.04 3.04 5.95
C LEU A 34 17.24 4.02 6.80
N LEU A 35 16.54 4.96 6.16
CA LEU A 35 15.54 5.77 6.84
C LEU A 35 14.24 4.98 6.99
N ILE A 36 13.69 4.97 8.20
CA ILE A 36 12.45 4.26 8.55
C ILE A 36 11.38 5.30 8.84
N GLY A 37 10.22 5.17 8.21
CA GLY A 37 9.09 6.08 8.37
C GLY A 37 7.76 5.37 8.35
N THR A 38 6.69 6.16 8.34
CA THR A 38 5.31 5.71 8.14
C THR A 38 4.69 6.41 6.95
N ALA A 39 3.67 5.79 6.37
CA ALA A 39 2.88 6.35 5.29
C ALA A 39 1.39 6.44 5.66
N SER A 40 0.71 7.43 5.07
CA SER A 40 -0.74 7.58 5.07
C SER A 40 -1.24 8.18 3.76
N ALA A 41 -2.55 8.11 3.52
CA ALA A 41 -3.24 8.73 2.39
C ALA A 41 -4.34 9.66 2.90
N ALA A 42 -4.38 10.88 2.37
CA ALA A 42 -5.35 11.91 2.76
C ALA A 42 -6.79 11.37 2.81
N GLY A 43 -7.24 10.75 1.71
CA GLY A 43 -8.59 10.20 1.58
C GLY A 43 -8.94 9.07 2.57
N GLN A 44 -7.95 8.40 3.17
CA GLN A 44 -8.17 7.31 4.12
C GLN A 44 -8.14 7.77 5.58
N ILE A 45 -7.57 8.95 5.88
CA ILE A 45 -7.38 9.43 7.26
C ILE A 45 -8.06 10.76 7.57
N GLU A 46 -8.17 11.68 6.62
CA GLU A 46 -8.53 13.08 6.91
C GLU A 46 -9.96 13.21 7.45
N GLY A 47 -10.95 12.71 6.71
CA GLY A 47 -12.36 12.92 7.02
C GLY A 47 -12.84 14.35 6.76
N GLY A 48 -14.14 14.51 6.52
CA GLY A 48 -14.82 15.81 6.44
C GLY A 48 -14.95 16.43 5.04
N ASP A 49 -14.56 15.75 3.97
CA ASP A 49 -14.85 16.18 2.60
C ASP A 49 -15.93 15.31 1.96
N GLU A 50 -16.97 15.98 1.45
CA GLU A 50 -18.08 15.36 0.74
C GLU A 50 -18.00 15.58 -0.79
N ASN A 51 -17.04 16.36 -1.27
CA ASN A 51 -16.93 16.77 -2.66
C ASN A 51 -15.94 15.93 -3.48
N ASN A 52 -15.82 14.65 -3.14
CA ASN A 52 -14.96 13.70 -3.83
C ASN A 52 -15.70 12.43 -4.27
N ASP A 53 -15.09 11.71 -5.21
CA ASP A 53 -15.65 10.52 -5.85
C ASP A 53 -15.74 9.30 -4.94
N TRP A 54 -14.84 9.14 -3.98
CA TRP A 54 -14.89 8.04 -3.02
C TRP A 54 -15.99 8.21 -1.98
N PHE A 55 -16.25 9.43 -1.51
CA PHE A 55 -17.42 9.71 -0.68
C PHE A 55 -18.73 9.47 -1.45
N ASP A 56 -18.84 9.98 -2.69
CA ASP A 56 -20.00 9.74 -3.55
C ASP A 56 -20.23 8.23 -3.79
N TRP A 57 -19.15 7.47 -4.05
CA TRP A 57 -19.18 6.02 -4.22
C TRP A 57 -19.58 5.27 -2.94
N ALA A 58 -19.03 5.64 -1.79
CA ALA A 58 -19.25 4.94 -0.52
C ALA A 58 -20.69 5.07 0.01
N ARG A 59 -21.43 6.09 -0.46
CA ARG A 59 -22.83 6.29 -0.08
C ARG A 59 -23.80 5.30 -0.69
N GLU A 60 -23.41 4.66 -1.80
CA GLU A 60 -24.24 3.66 -2.45
C GLU A 60 -24.14 2.31 -1.72
N PRO A 61 -25.26 1.73 -1.25
CA PRO A 61 -25.24 0.48 -0.49
C PRO A 61 -24.53 -0.66 -1.23
N GLY A 62 -23.65 -1.37 -0.52
CA GLY A 62 -22.91 -2.52 -1.03
C GLY A 62 -21.61 -2.19 -1.77
N ASN A 63 -21.27 -0.90 -1.93
CA ASN A 63 -19.99 -0.49 -2.51
C ASN A 63 -18.82 -0.61 -1.53
N ILE A 64 -19.07 -0.50 -0.23
CA ILE A 64 -18.11 -0.70 0.86
C ILE A 64 -18.58 -1.89 1.69
N ALA A 65 -17.67 -2.80 2.01
CA ALA A 65 -17.96 -4.09 2.66
C ALA A 65 -18.74 -3.94 3.98
N ASP A 66 -18.33 -3.00 4.83
CA ASP A 66 -18.95 -2.72 6.13
C ASP A 66 -19.95 -1.54 6.11
N GLY A 67 -20.16 -0.92 4.94
CA GLY A 67 -21.03 0.24 4.78
C GLY A 67 -20.50 1.55 5.37
N SER A 68 -19.23 1.59 5.82
CA SER A 68 -18.57 2.82 6.28
C SER A 68 -18.33 3.81 5.13
N THR A 69 -17.96 5.04 5.47
CA THR A 69 -17.62 6.08 4.49
C THR A 69 -16.36 6.83 4.92
N PRO A 70 -15.61 7.45 3.99
CA PRO A 70 -14.43 8.22 4.34
C PRO A 70 -14.78 9.55 5.02
N LEU A 71 -16.07 9.86 5.25
CA LEU A 71 -16.50 11.13 5.83
C LEU A 71 -15.96 11.37 7.23
N ARG A 72 -15.86 10.31 8.06
CA ARG A 72 -15.20 10.41 9.37
C ARG A 72 -13.76 9.92 9.29
N ALA A 73 -13.54 8.76 8.66
CA ALA A 73 -12.23 8.11 8.60
C ALA A 73 -11.56 8.10 9.98
N THR A 74 -10.37 8.70 10.10
CA THR A 74 -9.66 8.82 11.38
C THR A 74 -9.75 10.22 11.99
N ASP A 75 -10.60 11.11 11.45
CA ASP A 75 -10.74 12.50 11.88
C ASP A 75 -9.39 13.26 11.90
N HIS A 76 -8.44 12.85 11.06
CA HIS A 76 -7.09 13.39 11.05
C HIS A 76 -7.08 14.88 10.67
N TRP A 77 -8.03 15.33 9.85
CA TRP A 77 -8.15 16.74 9.49
C TRP A 77 -8.18 17.66 10.72
N ASN A 78 -8.90 17.22 11.77
CA ASN A 78 -9.03 17.94 13.04
C ASN A 78 -7.97 17.54 14.08
N ARG A 79 -7.35 16.37 13.94
CA ARG A 79 -6.47 15.74 14.96
C ARG A 79 -5.02 15.60 14.55
N TRP A 80 -4.63 16.16 13.40
CA TRP A 80 -3.26 16.09 12.88
C TRP A 80 -2.18 16.45 13.89
N ARG A 81 -2.43 17.37 14.84
CA ARG A 81 -1.46 17.73 15.90
C ARG A 81 -1.19 16.57 16.85
N GLU A 82 -2.23 15.83 17.22
CA GLU A 82 -2.14 14.60 18.02
C GLU A 82 -1.34 13.54 17.26
N ASP A 83 -1.66 13.36 15.98
CA ASP A 83 -1.01 12.36 15.13
C ASP A 83 0.47 12.71 14.83
N ASN A 84 0.80 13.99 14.64
CA ASN A 84 2.19 14.47 14.52
C ASN A 84 2.99 14.28 15.81
N GLU A 85 2.36 14.50 16.97
CA GLU A 85 3.00 14.26 18.26
C GLU A 85 3.29 12.76 18.47
N LEU A 86 2.36 11.89 18.08
CA LEU A 86 2.56 10.45 18.09
C LEU A 86 3.69 10.03 17.15
N MET A 87 3.74 10.54 15.91
CA MET A 87 4.85 10.29 14.99
C MET A 87 6.21 10.75 15.56
N ALA A 88 6.27 11.93 16.19
CA ALA A 88 7.48 12.41 16.83
C ALA A 88 7.89 11.56 18.03
N SER A 89 6.93 11.05 18.81
CA SER A 89 7.19 10.16 19.95
C SER A 89 7.87 8.85 19.54
N LEU A 90 7.69 8.42 18.28
CA LEU A 90 8.36 7.26 17.70
C LEU A 90 9.81 7.56 17.27
N GLY A 91 10.19 8.84 17.14
CA GLY A 91 11.52 9.24 16.67
C GLY A 91 11.81 8.85 15.22
N LEU A 92 10.79 8.73 14.37
CA LEU A 92 10.96 8.41 12.95
C LEU A 92 11.39 9.66 12.17
N PRO A 93 12.48 9.61 11.37
CA PRO A 93 13.00 10.80 10.68
C PRO A 93 12.24 11.20 9.41
N ILE A 94 11.33 10.35 8.91
CA ILE A 94 10.60 10.54 7.66
C ILE A 94 9.14 10.13 7.81
N ALA A 95 8.24 10.86 7.14
CA ALA A 95 6.83 10.50 7.02
C ALA A 95 6.36 10.75 5.59
N ARG A 96 5.58 9.83 5.03
CA ARG A 96 4.88 10.03 3.76
C ARG A 96 3.43 10.40 4.07
N ILE A 97 3.02 11.56 3.58
CA ILE A 97 1.65 12.08 3.76
C ILE A 97 1.03 12.39 2.40
N GLY A 98 -0.29 12.56 2.36
CA GLY A 98 -1.02 13.00 1.18
C GLY A 98 -1.57 14.40 1.35
N VAL A 99 -2.02 14.98 0.24
CA VAL A 99 -2.87 16.17 0.20
C VAL A 99 -4.11 15.85 -0.64
N GLU A 100 -5.25 16.45 -0.33
CA GLU A 100 -6.52 16.14 -1.00
C GLU A 100 -6.83 17.14 -2.12
N TRP A 101 -6.77 16.68 -3.37
CA TRP A 101 -7.10 17.51 -4.54
C TRP A 101 -8.53 18.06 -4.46
N ALA A 102 -9.50 17.28 -3.99
CA ALA A 102 -10.89 17.71 -3.87
C ALA A 102 -11.09 18.92 -2.96
N ARG A 103 -10.27 19.06 -1.90
CA ARG A 103 -10.27 20.23 -1.02
C ARG A 103 -9.51 21.41 -1.61
N ILE A 104 -8.37 21.15 -2.24
CA ILE A 104 -7.49 22.21 -2.77
C ILE A 104 -8.11 22.87 -4.00
N GLU A 105 -8.75 22.10 -4.88
CA GLU A 105 -9.43 22.59 -6.08
C GLU A 105 -10.90 22.10 -6.10
N PRO A 106 -11.78 22.69 -5.27
CA PRO A 106 -13.17 22.22 -5.14
C PRO A 106 -14.02 22.44 -6.40
N ARG A 107 -13.60 23.36 -7.28
CA ARG A 107 -14.17 23.56 -8.62
C ARG A 107 -13.04 23.76 -9.64
N PRO A 108 -13.25 23.44 -10.93
CA PRO A 108 -12.19 23.54 -11.92
C PRO A 108 -11.62 24.96 -12.00
N GLY A 109 -10.34 25.12 -11.65
CA GLY A 109 -9.60 26.38 -11.64
C GLY A 109 -9.83 27.29 -10.44
N GLU A 110 -10.67 26.90 -9.47
CA GLU A 110 -10.89 27.62 -8.21
C GLU A 110 -10.11 26.93 -7.10
N PHE A 111 -9.13 27.61 -6.51
CA PHE A 111 -8.27 27.06 -5.46
C PHE A 111 -8.64 27.59 -4.07
N ASP A 112 -8.76 26.69 -3.09
CA ASP A 112 -8.95 27.06 -1.69
C ASP A 112 -7.59 27.21 -1.00
N HIS A 113 -7.17 28.47 -0.82
CA HIS A 113 -5.91 28.77 -0.15
C HIS A 113 -5.94 28.53 1.37
N ALA A 114 -7.12 28.53 2.01
CA ALA A 114 -7.20 28.20 3.43
C ALA A 114 -6.92 26.71 3.68
N VAL A 115 -7.33 25.84 2.75
CA VAL A 115 -6.95 24.41 2.75
C VAL A 115 -5.43 24.26 2.58
N LEU A 116 -4.82 25.00 1.64
CA LEU A 116 -3.37 24.98 1.47
C LEU A 116 -2.64 25.48 2.72
N ASP A 117 -3.10 26.55 3.36
CA ASP A 117 -2.55 27.06 4.60
C ASP A 117 -2.64 26.02 5.74
N ARG A 118 -3.76 25.28 5.82
CA ARG A 118 -3.91 24.18 6.77
C ARG A 118 -2.90 23.06 6.54
N TYR A 119 -2.63 22.66 5.29
CA TYR A 119 -1.56 21.71 4.98
C TYR A 119 -0.17 22.26 5.31
N ARG A 120 0.08 23.55 5.04
CA ARG A 120 1.34 24.21 5.40
C ARG A 120 1.59 24.13 6.91
N GLU A 121 0.57 24.39 7.74
CA GLU A 121 0.70 24.29 9.20
C GLU A 121 1.14 22.90 9.68
N GLU A 122 0.57 21.84 9.11
CA GLU A 122 0.89 20.46 9.48
C GLU A 122 2.28 20.04 9.01
N ILE A 123 2.64 20.39 7.79
CA ILE A 123 3.94 20.09 7.20
C ILE A 123 5.05 20.86 7.95
N ALA A 124 4.80 22.13 8.30
CA ALA A 124 5.74 22.92 9.09
C ALA A 124 5.96 22.30 10.48
N ASP A 125 4.88 21.87 11.15
CA ASP A 125 4.95 21.22 12.45
C ASP A 125 5.69 19.88 12.42
N LEU A 126 5.52 19.06 11.37
CA LEU A 126 6.33 17.86 11.15
C LEU A 126 7.82 18.20 11.03
N ARG A 127 8.16 19.23 10.25
CA ARG A 127 9.54 19.68 10.06
C ARG A 127 10.16 20.22 11.34
N ASP A 128 9.41 20.97 12.14
CA ASP A 128 9.86 21.49 13.43
C ASP A 128 10.14 20.34 14.42
N LYS A 129 9.42 19.22 14.29
CA LYS A 129 9.66 17.97 15.01
C LYS A 129 10.78 17.12 14.42
N GLY A 130 11.45 17.58 13.37
CA GLY A 130 12.56 16.88 12.71
C GLY A 130 12.13 15.75 11.77
N ILE A 131 10.85 15.68 11.40
CA ILE A 131 10.29 14.68 10.50
C ILE A 131 10.26 15.26 9.09
N ARG A 132 10.96 14.61 8.15
CA ARG A 132 10.98 15.05 6.75
C ARG A 132 9.76 14.49 5.99
N PRO A 133 8.95 15.36 5.37
CA PRO A 133 7.77 14.93 4.63
C PRO A 133 8.11 14.50 3.20
N LEU A 134 7.56 13.36 2.78
CA LEU A 134 7.39 12.96 1.39
C LEU A 134 5.90 13.14 1.04
N VAL A 135 5.58 14.09 0.16
CA VAL A 135 4.17 14.45 -0.12
C VAL A 135 3.66 13.78 -1.38
N THR A 136 2.53 13.10 -1.27
CA THR A 136 1.82 12.47 -2.40
C THR A 136 0.73 13.40 -2.91
N LEU A 137 0.84 13.84 -4.17
CA LEU A 137 -0.11 14.76 -4.80
C LEU A 137 -1.43 14.09 -5.19
N HIS A 138 -1.39 12.83 -5.64
CA HIS A 138 -2.60 12.08 -5.98
C HIS A 138 -2.57 10.68 -5.40
N HIS A 139 -3.56 10.39 -4.56
CA HIS A 139 -3.77 9.08 -3.94
C HIS A 139 -5.24 8.67 -4.09
N PHE A 140 -5.60 8.26 -5.31
CA PHE A 140 -6.90 7.73 -5.75
C PHE A 140 -8.09 8.68 -5.73
N VAL A 141 -8.19 9.56 -4.73
CA VAL A 141 -9.33 10.47 -4.56
C VAL A 141 -9.31 11.60 -5.58
N ASN A 142 -10.44 11.82 -6.24
CA ASN A 142 -10.60 12.88 -7.22
C ASN A 142 -11.68 13.88 -6.78
N PRO A 143 -11.51 15.18 -7.09
CA PRO A 143 -12.61 16.13 -6.99
C PRO A 143 -13.80 15.64 -7.82
N LEU A 144 -15.02 15.80 -7.29
CA LEU A 144 -16.21 15.29 -7.95
C LEU A 144 -16.44 15.91 -9.34
N TRP A 145 -16.03 17.17 -9.55
CA TRP A 145 -16.08 17.81 -10.87
C TRP A 145 -15.15 17.15 -11.89
N PHE A 146 -14.00 16.64 -11.45
CA PHE A 146 -13.02 15.97 -12.30
C PHE A 146 -13.52 14.57 -12.66
N ALA A 147 -14.00 13.81 -11.66
CA ALA A 147 -14.61 12.51 -11.86
C ALA A 147 -15.79 12.58 -12.85
N ARG A 148 -16.69 13.57 -12.70
CA ARG A 148 -17.83 13.80 -13.61
C ARG A 148 -17.43 14.16 -15.05
N ARG A 149 -16.20 14.63 -15.28
CA ARG A 149 -15.63 14.89 -16.62
C ARG A 149 -14.87 13.69 -17.18
N GLY A 150 -15.05 12.51 -16.58
CA GLY A 150 -14.42 11.25 -16.99
C GLY A 150 -13.19 10.87 -16.18
N GLY A 151 -12.80 11.68 -15.18
CA GLY A 151 -11.56 11.46 -14.43
C GLY A 151 -10.38 11.28 -15.39
N PHE A 152 -9.42 10.40 -15.02
CA PHE A 152 -8.24 10.12 -15.86
C PHE A 152 -8.52 9.43 -17.20
N THR A 153 -9.76 9.07 -17.53
CA THR A 153 -10.09 8.58 -18.89
C THR A 153 -10.06 9.71 -19.93
N SER A 154 -10.24 10.96 -19.49
CA SER A 154 -10.30 12.13 -20.38
C SER A 154 -8.91 12.57 -20.86
N ASP A 155 -8.77 12.93 -22.14
CA ASP A 155 -7.54 13.51 -22.69
C ASP A 155 -7.20 14.89 -22.08
N GLU A 156 -8.17 15.55 -21.41
CA GLU A 156 -7.96 16.81 -20.70
C GLU A 156 -7.38 16.62 -19.29
N SER A 157 -7.36 15.38 -18.78
CA SER A 157 -6.96 15.07 -17.40
C SER A 157 -5.57 15.58 -17.04
N PRO A 158 -4.54 15.41 -17.88
CA PRO A 158 -3.21 15.88 -17.53
C PRO A 158 -3.16 17.40 -17.33
N ALA A 159 -3.92 18.18 -18.11
CA ALA A 159 -3.94 19.64 -17.94
C ALA A 159 -4.60 20.06 -16.62
N ALA A 160 -5.66 19.35 -16.20
CA ALA A 160 -6.28 19.58 -14.90
C ALA A 160 -5.35 19.22 -13.75
N PHE A 161 -4.74 18.02 -13.79
CA PHE A 161 -3.80 17.58 -12.77
C PHE A 161 -2.59 18.52 -12.65
N LEU A 162 -2.00 18.95 -13.77
CA LEU A 162 -0.82 19.82 -13.75
C LEU A 162 -1.13 21.20 -13.16
N ARG A 163 -2.31 21.75 -13.41
CA ARG A 163 -2.74 23.02 -12.80
C ARG A 163 -2.82 22.88 -11.28
N TYR A 164 -3.42 21.78 -10.79
CA TYR A 164 -3.46 21.48 -9.37
C TYR A 164 -2.07 21.26 -8.76
N ALA A 165 -1.27 20.39 -9.38
CA ALA A 165 0.07 20.06 -8.93
C ALA A 165 0.95 21.32 -8.86
N GLU A 166 0.93 22.17 -9.89
CA GLU A 166 1.67 23.43 -9.89
C GLU A 166 1.25 24.35 -8.73
N THR A 167 -0.06 24.55 -8.52
CA THR A 167 -0.56 25.39 -7.43
C THR A 167 -0.12 24.85 -6.07
N THR A 168 -0.29 23.54 -5.83
CA THR A 168 0.09 22.89 -4.58
C THR A 168 1.60 22.97 -4.32
N VAL A 169 2.42 22.66 -5.33
CA VAL A 169 3.88 22.67 -5.20
C VAL A 169 4.40 24.08 -4.92
N ARG A 170 3.88 25.10 -5.62
CA ARG A 170 4.22 26.51 -5.32
C ARG A 170 3.80 26.91 -3.92
N ALA A 171 2.63 26.48 -3.48
CA ALA A 171 2.12 26.77 -2.15
C ALA A 171 2.88 26.04 -1.03
N LEU A 172 3.72 25.05 -1.33
CA LEU A 172 4.48 24.25 -0.35
C LEU A 172 6.00 24.30 -0.61
N ASP A 173 6.48 25.14 -1.53
CA ASP A 173 7.85 25.11 -2.07
C ASP A 173 8.97 25.28 -1.02
N ASP A 174 8.71 26.11 -0.01
CA ASP A 174 9.62 26.34 1.13
C ASP A 174 9.59 25.20 2.16
N LEU A 175 8.56 24.36 2.11
CA LEU A 175 8.31 23.30 3.09
C LEU A 175 8.64 21.90 2.56
N VAL A 176 8.50 21.63 1.26
CA VAL A 176 8.57 20.26 0.70
C VAL A 176 9.48 20.23 -0.52
N ASP A 177 10.45 19.31 -0.49
CA ASP A 177 11.35 19.02 -1.63
C ASP A 177 11.09 17.63 -2.24
N GLU A 178 10.33 16.77 -1.56
CA GLU A 178 10.17 15.35 -1.91
C GLU A 178 8.72 15.03 -2.25
N TRP A 179 8.50 14.55 -3.49
CA TRP A 179 7.18 14.43 -4.10
C TRP A 179 6.92 13.06 -4.74
N ILE A 180 5.73 12.53 -4.48
CA ILE A 180 5.11 11.49 -5.30
C ILE A 180 4.00 12.15 -6.12
N THR A 181 4.07 12.09 -7.45
CA THR A 181 3.02 12.70 -8.28
C THR A 181 1.74 11.88 -8.24
N VAL A 182 1.84 10.56 -8.39
CA VAL A 182 0.72 9.63 -8.44
C VAL A 182 1.05 8.36 -7.67
N ASN A 183 0.10 7.91 -6.86
CA ASN A 183 0.15 6.61 -6.19
C ASN A 183 -0.49 5.52 -7.05
N GLU A 184 0.18 4.38 -7.15
CA GLU A 184 -0.28 3.11 -7.75
C GLU A 184 -1.19 3.25 -8.99
N PRO A 185 -0.68 3.80 -10.12
CA PRO A 185 -1.49 4.00 -11.32
C PRO A 185 -2.16 2.71 -11.81
N ASN A 186 -1.48 1.57 -11.66
CA ASN A 186 -2.01 0.24 -11.97
C ASN A 186 -3.19 -0.14 -11.08
N VAL A 187 -3.08 0.02 -9.76
CA VAL A 187 -4.17 -0.32 -8.83
C VAL A 187 -5.36 0.60 -9.05
N TYR A 188 -5.14 1.91 -9.14
CA TYR A 188 -6.20 2.88 -9.46
C TYR A 188 -6.97 2.48 -10.72
N ALA A 189 -6.26 2.19 -11.82
CA ALA A 189 -6.89 1.85 -13.10
C ALA A 189 -7.64 0.51 -13.06
N THR A 190 -7.10 -0.53 -12.42
CA THR A 190 -7.75 -1.84 -12.36
C THR A 190 -8.91 -1.86 -11.36
N GLN A 191 -8.78 -1.19 -10.22
CA GLN A 191 -9.83 -1.06 -9.21
C GLN A 191 -11.07 -0.34 -9.79
N ALA A 192 -10.84 0.77 -10.49
CA ALA A 192 -11.88 1.60 -11.09
C ALA A 192 -12.57 0.93 -12.31
N HIS A 193 -11.77 0.34 -13.21
CA HIS A 193 -12.24 -0.03 -14.57
C HIS A 193 -12.15 -1.53 -14.91
N MET A 194 -11.65 -2.39 -14.00
CA MET A 194 -11.60 -3.85 -14.20
C MET A 194 -12.38 -4.62 -13.14
N PHE A 195 -12.11 -4.33 -11.87
CA PHE A 195 -12.67 -5.05 -10.72
C PHE A 195 -13.94 -4.40 -10.13
N ARG A 196 -14.28 -3.18 -10.57
CA ARG A 196 -15.47 -2.44 -10.12
C ARG A 196 -15.52 -2.22 -8.61
N SER A 197 -14.36 -1.96 -8.02
CA SER A 197 -14.18 -1.88 -6.59
C SER A 197 -13.72 -0.51 -6.11
N GLY A 198 -13.93 0.49 -6.94
CA GLY A 198 -13.64 1.88 -6.66
C GLY A 198 -14.31 2.70 -7.75
N PRO A 199 -14.51 4.01 -7.53
CA PRO A 199 -15.15 4.88 -8.51
C PRO A 199 -14.38 4.90 -9.84
N PRO A 200 -15.07 4.92 -11.00
CA PRO A 200 -16.52 4.94 -11.18
C PRO A 200 -17.18 3.54 -11.25
N GLY A 201 -16.42 2.45 -11.02
CA GLY A 201 -16.97 1.12 -10.85
C GLY A 201 -17.50 0.45 -12.13
N ASN A 202 -16.98 0.82 -13.30
CA ASN A 202 -17.33 0.21 -14.59
C ASN A 202 -16.31 -0.87 -15.01
N ARG A 203 -16.59 -1.59 -16.10
CA ARG A 203 -15.69 -2.61 -16.67
C ARG A 203 -15.33 -2.24 -18.11
N SER A 204 -14.17 -1.62 -18.31
CA SER A 204 -13.69 -1.15 -19.62
C SER A 204 -12.18 -1.23 -19.72
N TRP A 205 -11.69 -2.13 -20.58
CA TRP A 205 -10.26 -2.21 -20.90
C TRP A 205 -9.74 -0.94 -21.58
N GLY A 206 -10.56 -0.30 -22.41
CA GLY A 206 -10.22 0.96 -23.06
C GLY A 206 -9.96 2.07 -22.04
N ASP A 207 -10.83 2.17 -21.03
CA ASP A 207 -10.74 3.16 -19.96
C ASP A 207 -9.51 2.87 -19.09
N THR A 208 -9.26 1.61 -18.73
CA THR A 208 -8.03 1.22 -18.01
C THR A 208 -6.78 1.71 -18.74
N MET A 209 -6.68 1.47 -20.06
CA MET A 209 -5.51 1.91 -20.83
C MET A 209 -5.45 3.44 -20.99
N ALA A 210 -6.59 4.12 -21.06
CA ALA A 210 -6.65 5.58 -21.10
C ALA A 210 -6.15 6.21 -19.78
N VAL A 211 -6.60 5.68 -18.63
CA VAL A 211 -6.14 6.09 -17.31
C VAL A 211 -4.63 5.91 -17.16
N LEU A 212 -4.11 4.71 -17.45
CA LEU A 212 -2.67 4.43 -17.34
C LEU A 212 -1.83 5.36 -18.23
N ARG A 213 -2.31 5.66 -19.45
CA ARG A 213 -1.67 6.63 -20.34
C ARG A 213 -1.69 8.03 -19.74
N ASN A 214 -2.85 8.51 -19.30
CA ASN A 214 -3.01 9.90 -18.86
C ASN A 214 -2.32 10.16 -17.52
N MET A 215 -2.27 9.19 -16.62
CA MET A 215 -1.44 9.28 -15.40
C MET A 215 0.06 9.32 -15.74
N ALA A 216 0.53 8.53 -16.73
CA ALA A 216 1.93 8.60 -17.17
C ALA A 216 2.27 9.98 -17.78
N VAL A 217 1.39 10.53 -18.62
CA VAL A 217 1.54 11.90 -19.16
C VAL A 217 1.58 12.93 -18.04
N SER A 218 0.69 12.79 -17.05
CA SER A 218 0.57 13.68 -15.89
C SER A 218 1.84 13.65 -15.03
N HIS A 219 2.38 12.46 -14.77
CA HIS A 219 3.64 12.28 -14.05
C HIS A 219 4.82 12.89 -14.80
N ILE A 220 5.01 12.57 -16.08
CA ILE A 220 6.15 13.06 -16.88
C ILE A 220 6.18 14.59 -16.92
N ARG A 221 5.03 15.22 -17.20
CA ARG A 221 4.95 16.69 -17.22
C ARG A 221 5.01 17.28 -15.81
N GLY A 222 4.49 16.57 -14.81
CA GLY A 222 4.56 16.97 -13.41
C GLY A 222 6.01 16.99 -12.92
N TYR A 223 6.82 16.02 -13.33
CA TYR A 223 8.26 15.98 -13.09
C TYR A 223 8.94 17.25 -13.62
N GLU A 224 8.65 17.64 -14.87
CA GLU A 224 9.18 18.87 -15.48
C GLU A 224 8.72 20.15 -14.75
N VAL A 225 7.43 20.23 -14.41
CA VAL A 225 6.86 21.38 -13.69
C VAL A 225 7.49 21.55 -12.32
N ILE A 226 7.60 20.48 -11.54
CA ILE A 226 8.15 20.52 -10.19
C ILE A 226 9.63 20.94 -10.23
N HIS A 227 10.42 20.37 -11.12
CA HIS A 227 11.82 20.79 -11.31
C HIS A 227 11.94 22.22 -11.83
N GLY A 228 10.99 22.67 -12.65
CA GLY A 228 10.92 24.08 -13.09
C GLY A 228 10.67 25.07 -11.95
N ILE A 229 10.01 24.63 -10.87
CA ILE A 229 9.75 25.45 -9.67
C ILE A 229 10.94 25.38 -8.71
N GLN A 230 11.42 24.18 -8.38
CA GLN A 230 12.34 23.97 -7.25
C GLN A 230 13.79 23.72 -7.67
N GLY A 231 14.06 23.48 -8.95
CA GLY A 231 15.37 23.10 -9.47
C GLY A 231 15.88 21.79 -8.89
N ASP A 232 17.19 21.70 -8.64
CA ASP A 232 17.87 20.49 -8.15
C ASP A 232 17.46 20.07 -6.72
N ARG A 233 16.74 20.93 -5.99
CA ARG A 233 16.20 20.58 -4.67
C ARG A 233 15.16 19.48 -4.77
N ALA A 234 14.35 19.50 -5.83
CA ALA A 234 13.26 18.54 -5.98
C ALA A 234 13.78 17.09 -6.03
N LYS A 235 12.98 16.21 -5.45
CA LYS A 235 13.04 14.75 -5.62
C LYS A 235 11.64 14.28 -5.96
N VAL A 236 11.45 13.82 -7.19
CA VAL A 236 10.15 13.45 -7.75
C VAL A 236 10.16 12.01 -8.21
N GLY A 237 9.10 11.28 -7.87
CA GLY A 237 8.87 9.92 -8.35
C GLY A 237 7.38 9.59 -8.41
N ILE A 238 7.08 8.32 -8.72
CA ILE A 238 5.78 7.71 -8.47
C ILE A 238 5.92 6.71 -7.32
N ALA A 239 4.80 6.38 -6.66
CA ALA A 239 4.72 5.18 -5.85
C ALA A 239 4.17 4.04 -6.72
N HIS A 240 5.07 3.18 -7.20
CA HIS A 240 4.71 2.09 -8.11
C HIS A 240 4.38 0.82 -7.32
N HIS A 241 3.14 0.35 -7.40
CA HIS A 241 2.80 -0.97 -6.85
C HIS A 241 3.31 -2.08 -7.76
N ALA A 242 4.18 -2.93 -7.21
CA ALA A 242 4.71 -4.10 -7.88
C ALA A 242 4.54 -5.35 -7.03
N ARG A 243 4.48 -6.50 -7.69
CA ARG A 243 4.34 -7.81 -7.04
C ARG A 243 5.37 -8.77 -7.61
N ALA A 244 5.84 -9.68 -6.78
CA ALA A 244 6.54 -10.84 -7.31
C ALA A 244 5.51 -11.74 -8.02
N PHE A 245 5.78 -12.16 -9.25
CA PHE A 245 4.90 -13.06 -10.01
C PHE A 245 5.60 -14.41 -10.18
N ALA A 246 5.07 -15.45 -9.53
CA ALA A 246 5.62 -16.80 -9.62
C ALA A 246 4.60 -17.77 -10.22
N PRO A 247 5.00 -18.66 -11.15
CA PRO A 247 4.09 -19.68 -11.66
C PRO A 247 3.67 -20.62 -10.53
N ARG A 248 2.36 -20.84 -10.33
CA ARG A 248 1.84 -21.75 -9.29
C ARG A 248 2.47 -23.15 -9.41
N ASN A 249 2.69 -23.62 -10.63
CA ASN A 249 3.49 -24.80 -10.91
C ASN A 249 4.63 -24.44 -11.87
N PRO A 250 5.90 -24.37 -11.41
CA PRO A 250 7.03 -23.99 -12.25
C PRO A 250 7.33 -25.01 -13.35
N ARG A 251 6.84 -26.25 -13.24
CA ARG A 251 6.96 -27.28 -14.30
C ARG A 251 5.91 -27.12 -15.40
N ASN A 252 4.84 -26.35 -15.15
CA ASN A 252 3.81 -26.09 -16.15
C ASN A 252 4.22 -24.91 -17.06
N PRO A 253 4.42 -25.12 -18.37
CA PRO A 253 4.77 -24.02 -19.30
C PRO A 253 3.69 -22.94 -19.41
N ILE A 254 2.41 -23.28 -19.22
CA ILE A 254 1.30 -22.31 -19.26
C ILE A 254 1.41 -21.34 -18.09
N HIS A 255 1.61 -21.85 -16.86
CA HIS A 255 1.75 -21.00 -15.67
C HIS A 255 2.96 -20.06 -15.79
N ARG A 256 4.08 -20.56 -16.34
CA ARG A 256 5.26 -19.71 -16.64
C ARG A 256 5.00 -18.65 -17.69
N GLY A 257 4.17 -18.95 -18.68
CA GLY A 257 3.72 -17.98 -19.68
C GLY A 257 2.87 -16.89 -19.03
N LEU A 258 1.83 -17.29 -18.30
CA LEU A 258 0.91 -16.39 -17.62
C LEU A 258 1.62 -15.51 -16.59
N ALA A 259 2.55 -16.04 -15.79
CA ALA A 259 3.30 -15.24 -14.82
C ALA A 259 4.06 -14.08 -15.50
N ARG A 260 4.69 -14.35 -16.65
CA ARG A 260 5.39 -13.31 -17.43
C ARG A 260 4.44 -12.29 -18.04
N ILE A 261 3.28 -12.74 -18.54
CA ILE A 261 2.29 -11.83 -19.15
C ILE A 261 1.63 -10.96 -18.07
N ASN A 262 1.22 -11.55 -16.93
CA ASN A 262 0.65 -10.81 -15.80
C ASN A 262 1.60 -9.73 -15.32
N ARG A 263 2.87 -10.08 -15.06
CA ARG A 263 3.91 -9.10 -14.70
C ARG A 263 4.03 -8.00 -15.74
N HIS A 264 4.10 -8.36 -17.02
CA HIS A 264 4.28 -7.39 -18.09
C HIS A 264 3.13 -6.37 -18.16
N LEU A 265 1.89 -6.85 -18.08
CA LEU A 265 0.69 -6.01 -18.13
C LEU A 265 0.47 -5.21 -16.85
N PHE A 266 0.82 -5.78 -15.69
CA PHE A 266 0.54 -5.17 -14.38
C PHE A 266 1.56 -4.11 -13.98
N GLN A 267 2.85 -4.37 -14.19
CA GLN A 267 3.92 -3.48 -13.70
C GLN A 267 4.88 -2.99 -14.80
N ASP A 268 5.29 -3.83 -15.76
CA ASP A 268 6.36 -3.42 -16.70
C ASP A 268 5.94 -2.26 -17.61
N ILE A 269 4.75 -2.36 -18.22
CA ILE A 269 4.21 -1.30 -19.10
C ILE A 269 4.02 0.01 -18.35
N VAL A 270 3.63 -0.06 -17.07
CA VAL A 270 3.39 1.12 -16.24
C VAL A 270 4.71 1.77 -15.86
N ALA A 271 5.69 0.99 -15.40
CA ALA A 271 7.02 1.49 -15.06
C ALA A 271 7.75 2.08 -16.27
N ASP A 272 7.71 1.41 -17.43
CA ASP A 272 8.34 1.90 -18.67
C ASP A 272 7.73 3.25 -19.12
N ALA A 273 6.40 3.38 -19.03
CA ALA A 273 5.72 4.61 -19.39
C ALA A 273 6.06 5.76 -18.44
N HIS A 274 5.95 5.55 -17.13
CA HIS A 274 6.14 6.62 -16.14
C HIS A 274 7.62 6.99 -15.98
N LEU A 275 8.50 6.01 -15.78
CA LEU A 275 9.88 6.25 -15.36
C LEU A 275 10.83 6.58 -16.52
N ALA A 276 10.50 6.10 -17.72
CA ALA A 276 11.33 6.23 -18.93
C ALA A 276 10.67 6.96 -20.11
N GLY A 277 9.38 7.31 -20.01
CA GLY A 277 8.61 7.88 -21.13
C GLY A 277 8.41 6.91 -22.30
N LYS A 278 8.54 5.59 -22.06
CA LYS A 278 8.45 4.56 -23.09
C LYS A 278 7.05 3.93 -23.11
N PHE A 279 6.20 4.43 -24.01
CA PHE A 279 4.82 3.99 -24.10
C PHE A 279 4.68 2.71 -24.93
N HIS A 280 4.17 1.65 -24.29
CA HIS A 280 3.72 0.45 -24.99
C HIS A 280 2.56 0.77 -25.97
N PRO A 281 2.41 0.05 -27.11
CA PRO A 281 1.30 0.27 -28.04
C PRO A 281 -0.10 0.27 -27.41
N LEU A 282 -0.32 -0.54 -26.36
CA LEU A 282 -1.58 -0.55 -25.60
C LEU A 282 -1.90 0.80 -24.94
N LEU A 283 -0.87 1.56 -24.56
CA LEU A 283 -1.00 2.90 -23.99
C LEU A 283 -0.96 4.01 -25.05
N GLY A 284 -1.23 3.71 -26.31
CA GLY A 284 -1.22 4.71 -27.39
C GLY A 284 0.16 4.97 -28.02
N GLY A 285 1.19 4.23 -27.59
CA GLY A 285 2.47 4.05 -28.30
C GLY A 285 3.11 5.31 -28.88
N ALA A 286 3.63 5.20 -30.11
CA ALA A 286 4.44 6.24 -30.76
C ALA A 286 3.74 7.60 -30.92
N LYS A 287 2.40 7.68 -30.92
CA LYS A 287 1.68 8.96 -31.01
C LYS A 287 1.86 9.78 -29.74
N VAL A 288 1.73 9.15 -28.57
CA VAL A 288 1.91 9.80 -27.26
C VAL A 288 3.40 9.98 -26.98
N GLY A 289 4.20 8.93 -27.20
CA GLY A 289 5.65 8.95 -26.93
C GLY A 289 6.42 9.97 -27.77
N ARG A 290 5.96 10.34 -28.98
CA ARG A 290 6.59 11.42 -29.78
C ARG A 290 6.29 12.82 -29.26
N ALA A 291 5.23 12.98 -28.47
CA ALA A 291 4.79 14.26 -27.93
C ALA A 291 5.33 14.54 -26.52
N LEU A 292 6.12 13.61 -25.97
CA LEU A 292 6.71 13.69 -24.63
C LEU A 292 8.22 13.49 -24.70
N PRO A 293 8.98 14.03 -23.74
CA PRO A 293 10.41 13.78 -23.66
C PRO A 293 10.64 12.31 -23.33
N SER A 294 11.50 11.66 -24.12
CA SER A 294 12.07 10.37 -23.73
C SER A 294 13.22 10.60 -22.75
N GLY A 295 13.31 9.82 -21.68
CA GLY A 295 14.39 9.99 -20.71
C GLY A 295 14.00 9.55 -19.31
N ARG A 296 14.84 9.90 -18.35
CA ARG A 296 14.61 9.68 -16.93
C ARG A 296 13.61 10.72 -16.42
N HIS A 297 12.50 10.25 -15.86
CA HIS A 297 11.46 11.09 -15.23
C HIS A 297 11.30 10.79 -13.74
N HIS A 298 12.41 10.49 -13.07
CA HIS A 298 12.42 10.13 -11.65
C HIS A 298 13.78 10.47 -11.02
N ASP A 299 13.74 10.86 -9.75
CA ASP A 299 14.93 11.04 -8.91
C ASP A 299 15.13 9.89 -7.93
N PHE A 300 14.04 9.18 -7.61
CA PHE A 300 14.01 7.95 -6.85
C PHE A 300 12.99 6.97 -7.45
N LEU A 301 13.18 5.69 -7.18
CA LEU A 301 12.29 4.61 -7.61
C LEU A 301 11.36 4.25 -6.44
N GLY A 302 10.16 4.83 -6.42
CA GLY A 302 9.17 4.54 -5.39
C GLY A 302 8.49 3.19 -5.63
N LEU A 303 8.49 2.34 -4.61
CA LEU A 303 7.94 0.98 -4.65
C LEU A 303 6.93 0.77 -3.51
N ASN A 304 5.70 0.43 -3.86
CA ASN A 304 4.74 -0.17 -2.94
C ASN A 304 4.78 -1.69 -3.11
N TYR A 305 4.98 -2.44 -2.03
CA TYR A 305 5.05 -3.90 -2.07
C TYR A 305 4.31 -4.52 -0.89
N TYR A 306 3.43 -5.47 -1.21
CA TYR A 306 2.61 -6.17 -0.22
C TYR A 306 2.72 -7.70 -0.29
N SER A 307 2.82 -8.28 -1.50
CA SER A 307 2.68 -9.73 -1.65
C SER A 307 3.25 -10.27 -2.97
N ARG A 308 3.37 -11.58 -3.03
CA ARG A 308 3.65 -12.37 -4.23
C ARG A 308 2.36 -13.01 -4.75
N THR A 309 2.21 -13.05 -6.06
CA THR A 309 1.10 -13.74 -6.73
C THR A 309 1.54 -15.11 -7.25
N ALA A 310 0.80 -16.15 -6.87
CA ALA A 310 0.87 -17.52 -7.39
C ALA A 310 0.01 -17.66 -8.66
N VAL A 311 0.65 -17.69 -9.82
CA VAL A 311 -0.02 -17.54 -11.12
C VAL A 311 -0.36 -18.87 -11.79
N ASP A 312 -1.64 -19.06 -12.06
CA ASP A 312 -2.20 -20.08 -12.96
C ASP A 312 -3.28 -19.51 -13.91
N LYS A 313 -3.77 -18.29 -13.65
CA LYS A 313 -4.73 -17.52 -14.45
C LYS A 313 -4.42 -16.01 -14.40
N PHE A 314 -5.21 -15.18 -15.08
CA PHE A 314 -5.15 -13.70 -15.04
C PHE A 314 -5.86 -13.16 -13.79
N ASP A 315 -5.40 -13.57 -12.62
CA ASP A 315 -5.99 -13.25 -11.32
C ASP A 315 -4.91 -13.33 -10.24
N ASP A 316 -5.19 -12.80 -9.05
CA ASP A 316 -4.33 -13.04 -7.90
C ASP A 316 -4.57 -14.43 -7.30
N GLY A 317 -3.54 -14.93 -6.63
CA GLY A 317 -3.59 -16.25 -6.01
C GLY A 317 -2.46 -16.44 -5.02
N THR A 318 -2.68 -17.35 -4.09
CA THR A 318 -1.76 -17.64 -2.98
C THR A 318 -1.26 -19.08 -3.07
N PHE A 319 0.00 -19.34 -2.69
CA PHE A 319 0.52 -20.70 -2.61
C PHE A 319 -0.03 -21.42 -1.37
N VAL A 320 -0.56 -22.63 -1.53
CA VAL A 320 -0.98 -23.47 -0.40
C VAL A 320 0.22 -23.74 0.51
N GLY A 321 0.02 -23.58 1.81
CA GLY A 321 1.07 -23.72 2.83
C GLY A 321 1.96 -22.48 2.99
N ALA A 322 1.73 -21.40 2.24
CA ALA A 322 2.49 -20.16 2.42
C ALA A 322 1.96 -19.35 3.61
N PRO A 323 2.83 -18.65 4.35
CA PRO A 323 2.40 -17.65 5.33
C PRO A 323 1.57 -16.56 4.68
N VAL A 324 0.46 -16.17 5.31
CA VAL A 324 -0.42 -15.10 4.82
C VAL A 324 -0.77 -14.11 5.91
N ASN A 325 -1.24 -12.93 5.49
CA ASN A 325 -1.90 -11.98 6.38
C ASN A 325 -3.40 -12.30 6.51
N ASP A 326 -4.14 -11.48 7.28
CA ASP A 326 -5.57 -11.71 7.54
C ASP A 326 -6.49 -11.44 6.32
N LEU A 327 -5.92 -10.95 5.21
CA LEU A 327 -6.59 -10.83 3.90
C LEU A 327 -6.20 -11.96 2.93
N GLY A 328 -5.47 -12.98 3.40
CA GLY A 328 -5.02 -14.10 2.57
C GLY A 328 -3.86 -13.78 1.63
N TRP A 329 -3.23 -12.62 1.76
CA TRP A 329 -2.09 -12.21 0.93
C TRP A 329 -0.81 -12.89 1.44
N GLU A 330 -0.04 -13.50 0.53
CA GLU A 330 1.23 -14.15 0.87
C GLU A 330 2.22 -13.16 1.48
N ILE A 331 2.79 -13.53 2.63
CA ILE A 331 3.91 -12.84 3.26
C ILE A 331 5.20 -13.38 2.66
N HIS A 332 5.79 -12.59 1.76
CA HIS A 332 6.98 -12.97 1.01
C HIS A 332 8.00 -11.82 0.92
N PRO A 333 8.85 -11.63 1.93
CA PRO A 333 9.81 -10.52 1.98
C PRO A 333 10.84 -10.54 0.84
N GLU A 334 11.19 -11.71 0.32
CA GLU A 334 12.16 -11.83 -0.78
C GLU A 334 11.64 -11.19 -2.08
N GLY A 335 10.32 -11.17 -2.29
CA GLY A 335 9.71 -10.54 -3.46
C GLY A 335 9.81 -9.01 -3.45
N LEU A 336 9.95 -8.37 -2.27
CA LEU A 336 10.22 -6.93 -2.17
C LEU A 336 11.58 -6.62 -2.79
N VAL A 337 12.60 -7.39 -2.43
CA VAL A 337 13.97 -7.23 -2.94
C VAL A 337 14.02 -7.54 -4.43
N GLU A 338 13.28 -8.55 -4.91
CA GLU A 338 13.15 -8.87 -6.33
C GLU A 338 12.60 -7.67 -7.13
N CYS A 339 11.49 -7.08 -6.67
CA CYS A 339 10.86 -5.93 -7.35
C CYS A 339 11.75 -4.69 -7.30
N ALA A 340 12.37 -4.42 -6.15
CA ALA A 340 13.30 -3.31 -5.97
C ALA A 340 14.52 -3.43 -6.89
N ARG A 341 15.09 -4.64 -7.00
CA ARG A 341 16.20 -4.92 -7.90
C ARG A 341 15.82 -4.71 -9.35
N ASP A 342 14.67 -5.23 -9.79
CA ASP A 342 14.21 -5.06 -11.17
C ASP A 342 14.08 -3.58 -11.55
N LEU A 343 13.47 -2.77 -10.68
CA LEU A 343 13.37 -1.32 -10.91
C LEU A 343 14.77 -0.68 -10.98
N ASN A 344 15.65 -1.00 -10.03
CA ASN A 344 16.99 -0.43 -10.00
C ASN A 344 17.83 -0.83 -11.22
N GLU A 345 17.82 -2.08 -11.65
CA GLU A 345 18.56 -2.57 -12.82
C GLU A 345 18.05 -1.96 -14.13
N ARG A 346 16.74 -1.71 -14.24
CA ARG A 346 16.12 -1.16 -15.45
C ARG A 346 16.26 0.35 -15.58
N PHE A 347 16.13 1.08 -14.48
CA PHE A 347 15.99 2.54 -14.50
C PHE A 347 17.15 3.27 -13.81
N GLY A 348 17.80 2.62 -12.83
CA GLY A 348 18.95 3.14 -12.09
C GLY A 348 18.60 4.28 -11.14
N GLY A 349 19.03 4.22 -9.89
CA GLY A 349 18.77 5.25 -8.88
C GLY A 349 18.40 4.63 -7.55
N PRO A 350 18.26 5.45 -6.49
CA PRO A 350 17.88 4.95 -5.19
C PRO A 350 16.45 4.41 -5.20
N VAL A 351 16.21 3.33 -4.47
CA VAL A 351 14.88 2.76 -4.26
C VAL A 351 14.34 3.23 -2.93
N TRP A 352 13.14 3.79 -2.94
CA TRP A 352 12.41 4.14 -1.71
C TRP A 352 11.18 3.22 -1.64
N ILE A 353 11.10 2.39 -0.60
CA ILE A 353 9.92 1.56 -0.36
C ILE A 353 8.84 2.46 0.21
N THR A 354 7.99 3.01 -0.66
CA THR A 354 7.03 4.07 -0.34
C THR A 354 5.81 3.55 0.41
N GLU A 355 5.52 2.25 0.32
CA GLU A 355 4.61 1.51 1.20
C GLU A 355 5.07 0.04 1.33
N ASN A 356 5.09 -0.46 2.56
CA ASN A 356 5.13 -1.89 2.85
C ASN A 356 4.45 -2.13 4.19
N GLY A 357 3.52 -3.07 4.25
CA GLY A 357 2.66 -3.25 5.40
C GLY A 357 1.88 -4.56 5.35
N THR A 358 1.17 -4.86 6.43
CA THR A 358 0.32 -6.05 6.51
C THR A 358 -0.95 -5.77 7.31
N CYS A 359 -2.07 -6.30 6.83
CA CYS A 359 -3.27 -6.43 7.63
C CYS A 359 -2.98 -7.43 8.76
N ASP A 360 -3.27 -7.03 9.98
CA ASP A 360 -3.17 -7.87 11.18
C ASP A 360 -4.21 -7.36 12.18
N LEU A 361 -5.29 -8.13 12.30
CA LEU A 361 -6.47 -7.88 13.11
C LEU A 361 -6.25 -8.25 14.59
N GLY A 362 -5.14 -8.91 14.93
CA GLY A 362 -4.91 -9.41 16.27
C GLY A 362 -5.99 -10.39 16.74
N ASP A 363 -6.19 -10.45 18.05
CA ASP A 363 -7.30 -11.16 18.69
C ASP A 363 -8.56 -10.27 18.83
N LEU A 364 -8.69 -9.17 18.07
CA LEU A 364 -9.91 -8.33 18.13
C LEU A 364 -11.14 -9.18 17.77
N GLU A 365 -12.07 -9.33 18.72
CA GLU A 365 -13.47 -9.65 18.42
C GLU A 365 -14.06 -8.40 17.77
N LEU A 366 -14.38 -8.49 16.49
CA LEU A 366 -14.99 -7.40 15.74
C LEU A 366 -16.47 -7.33 16.11
N SER A 367 -16.83 -6.41 17.01
CA SER A 367 -18.24 -6.09 17.25
C SER A 367 -18.71 -5.12 16.17
N VAL A 368 -19.21 -5.63 15.05
CA VAL A 368 -19.87 -4.78 14.04
C VAL A 368 -21.32 -4.57 14.47
N GLY A 369 -21.66 -3.35 14.89
CA GLY A 369 -23.06 -2.93 15.05
C GLY A 369 -23.87 -3.62 16.16
N GLY A 370 -23.24 -4.11 17.23
CA GLY A 370 -23.94 -4.75 18.35
C GLY A 370 -24.61 -6.09 18.01
N VAL A 371 -24.24 -6.67 16.88
CA VAL A 371 -24.60 -8.03 16.48
C VAL A 371 -23.30 -8.79 16.33
N ASP A 372 -23.19 -9.95 16.98
CA ASP A 372 -22.14 -10.92 16.68
C ASP A 372 -22.24 -11.24 15.18
N ALA A 373 -21.42 -10.59 14.36
CA ALA A 373 -21.17 -11.05 13.00
C ALA A 373 -20.45 -12.38 13.17
N GLY A 374 -21.21 -13.46 13.18
CA GLY A 374 -20.76 -14.85 13.35
C GLY A 374 -19.86 -15.33 12.21
N VAL A 375 -18.87 -14.54 11.84
CA VAL A 375 -17.69 -14.98 11.12
C VAL A 375 -16.98 -15.92 12.10
N GLU A 376 -17.22 -17.22 11.93
CA GLU A 376 -16.31 -18.23 12.47
C GLU A 376 -14.92 -17.90 11.90
N LYS A 377 -14.10 -17.20 12.69
CA LYS A 377 -12.65 -17.28 12.53
C LYS A 377 -12.33 -18.77 12.53
N PRO A 378 -11.55 -19.31 11.57
CA PRO A 378 -11.08 -20.68 11.67
C PRO A 378 -10.45 -20.84 13.04
N ASN A 379 -11.13 -21.62 13.88
CA ASN A 379 -10.85 -21.78 15.29
C ASN A 379 -9.34 -21.99 15.50
N PRO A 380 -8.59 -21.01 16.06
CA PRO A 380 -7.20 -21.24 16.43
C PRO A 380 -7.18 -21.93 17.81
N ALA A 381 -7.96 -23.00 17.99
CA ALA A 381 -7.83 -23.88 19.13
C ALA A 381 -6.55 -24.70 18.98
N GLY A 382 -5.45 -24.13 19.45
CA GLY A 382 -4.16 -24.79 19.57
C GLY A 382 -3.05 -23.85 20.01
N ASP A 383 -3.01 -23.49 21.30
CA ASP A 383 -1.79 -23.04 22.01
C ASP A 383 -0.99 -21.86 21.38
N TYR A 384 -1.65 -20.77 20.99
CA TYR A 384 -0.99 -19.55 20.47
C TYR A 384 -0.45 -18.59 21.56
N ALA A 385 -0.09 -19.10 22.74
CA ALA A 385 0.34 -18.24 23.84
C ALA A 385 1.85 -17.97 23.85
N ASN A 386 2.24 -16.69 23.71
CA ASN A 386 3.53 -16.18 24.22
C ASN A 386 3.37 -15.78 25.70
N PRO A 387 3.85 -16.55 26.69
CA PRO A 387 3.67 -16.23 28.10
C PRO A 387 4.24 -14.85 28.52
N ASP A 388 5.09 -14.22 27.71
CA ASP A 388 5.72 -12.92 27.97
C ASP A 388 5.07 -11.72 27.24
N ALA A 389 4.19 -11.95 26.26
CA ALA A 389 3.39 -10.87 25.65
C ALA A 389 2.07 -10.72 26.44
N GLY A 390 1.85 -9.55 27.03
CA GLY A 390 0.62 -9.26 27.76
C GLY A 390 -0.62 -9.42 26.88
N ALA A 391 -1.73 -9.89 27.44
CA ALA A 391 -2.97 -10.16 26.71
C ALA A 391 -3.48 -8.96 25.88
N ALA A 392 -3.25 -7.74 26.36
CA ALA A 392 -3.60 -6.51 25.65
C ALA A 392 -2.83 -6.31 24.32
N ASP A 393 -1.56 -6.73 24.26
CA ASP A 393 -0.71 -6.56 23.07
C ASP A 393 -1.12 -7.51 21.93
N ARG A 394 -1.61 -8.71 22.25
CA ARG A 394 -2.10 -9.67 21.24
C ARG A 394 -3.48 -9.33 20.72
N ARG A 395 -4.30 -8.69 21.56
CA ARG A 395 -5.59 -8.13 21.13
C ARG A 395 -5.39 -7.19 19.94
N LEU A 396 -4.41 -6.28 19.99
CA LEU A 396 -4.23 -5.28 18.94
C LEU A 396 -3.48 -5.78 17.69
N GLU A 397 -2.60 -6.78 17.83
CA GLU A 397 -1.87 -7.39 16.71
C GLU A 397 -1.21 -8.73 17.07
N SER A 398 -1.19 -9.66 16.13
CA SER A 398 -0.71 -11.03 16.30
C SER A 398 0.70 -11.24 15.76
N PHE A 399 1.05 -10.68 14.59
CA PHE A 399 2.28 -10.99 13.86
C PHE A 399 2.96 -9.81 13.14
N ARG A 400 2.38 -8.61 13.09
CA ARG A 400 2.95 -7.43 12.41
C ARG A 400 4.40 -7.10 12.81
N PRO A 401 4.83 -7.18 14.09
CA PRO A 401 6.24 -6.98 14.44
C PRO A 401 7.19 -7.97 13.75
N ARG A 402 6.75 -9.23 13.58
CA ARG A 402 7.50 -10.25 12.85
C ARG A 402 7.61 -9.90 11.37
N PHE A 403 6.52 -9.46 10.75
CA PHE A 403 6.49 -9.01 9.36
C PHE A 403 7.52 -7.90 9.11
N ILE A 404 7.53 -6.87 9.96
CA ILE A 404 8.45 -5.73 9.85
C ILE A 404 9.90 -6.21 9.93
N LEU A 405 10.22 -7.06 10.91
CA LEU A 405 11.58 -7.58 11.09
C LEU A 405 12.06 -8.43 9.91
N GLU A 406 11.21 -9.32 9.39
CA GLU A 406 11.57 -10.17 8.24
C GLU A 406 11.79 -9.34 6.96
N HIS A 407 10.99 -8.30 6.71
CA HIS A 407 11.16 -7.41 5.55
C HIS A 407 12.38 -6.49 5.67
N LEU A 408 12.58 -5.84 6.82
CA LEU A 408 13.74 -4.99 7.04
C LEU A 408 15.06 -5.79 6.99
N ARG A 409 15.03 -7.04 7.46
CA ARG A 409 16.16 -7.95 7.32
C ARG A 409 16.44 -8.30 5.85
N ALA A 410 15.41 -8.60 5.06
CA ALA A 410 15.57 -8.87 3.63
C ALA A 410 16.17 -7.67 2.88
N ILE A 411 15.73 -6.44 3.23
CA ILE A 411 16.29 -5.19 2.69
C ILE A 411 17.77 -5.07 3.06
N ALA A 412 18.11 -5.21 4.33
CA ALA A 412 19.48 -5.03 4.83
C ALA A 412 20.47 -6.10 4.34
N GLU A 413 20.00 -7.32 4.10
CA GLU A 413 20.82 -8.41 3.53
C GLU A 413 20.93 -8.33 1.99
N SER A 414 20.21 -7.40 1.35
CA SER A 414 20.31 -7.17 -0.09
C SER A 414 21.43 -6.18 -0.46
N ASP A 415 21.87 -6.25 -1.71
CA ASP A 415 22.80 -5.30 -2.35
C ASP A 415 22.07 -4.21 -3.17
N VAL A 416 20.74 -4.16 -3.11
CA VAL A 416 19.94 -3.13 -3.81
C VAL A 416 20.08 -1.81 -3.03
N PRO A 417 20.25 -0.65 -3.70
CA PRO A 417 20.38 0.65 -3.02
C PRO A 417 19.03 1.15 -2.51
N ILE A 418 18.48 0.47 -1.50
CA ILE A 418 17.25 0.83 -0.80
C ILE A 418 17.61 1.81 0.32
N GLU A 419 17.19 3.06 0.20
CA GLU A 419 17.55 4.14 1.14
C GLU A 419 16.47 4.42 2.18
N ARG A 420 15.21 4.10 1.85
CA ARG A 420 14.06 4.44 2.68
C ARG A 420 13.01 3.34 2.69
N TRP A 421 12.37 3.18 3.83
CA TRP A 421 11.25 2.28 4.02
C TRP A 421 10.16 2.95 4.84
N TYR A 422 8.95 3.00 4.28
CA TYR A 422 7.78 3.58 4.90
C TYR A 422 6.76 2.47 5.22
N HIS A 423 6.46 2.28 6.50
CA HIS A 423 5.44 1.33 6.93
C HIS A 423 4.05 1.80 6.50
N TRP A 424 3.31 0.94 5.80
CA TRP A 424 1.89 1.12 5.58
C TRP A 424 1.08 0.43 6.69
N CYS A 425 0.40 1.16 7.58
CA CYS A 425 0.26 2.62 7.66
C CYS A 425 0.53 3.16 9.06
N PHE A 426 0.56 4.48 9.21
CA PHE A 426 0.74 5.12 10.52
C PHE A 426 -0.35 4.70 11.53
N VAL A 427 -1.62 4.90 11.16
CA VAL A 427 -2.80 4.64 12.00
C VAL A 427 -3.78 3.77 11.24
N ASP A 428 -4.50 2.88 11.93
CA ASP A 428 -5.62 2.15 11.33
C ASP A 428 -6.56 3.15 10.65
N ASN A 429 -6.93 2.89 9.39
CA ASN A 429 -7.54 3.87 8.51
C ASN A 429 -8.72 3.29 7.74
N TRP A 430 -9.38 4.09 6.90
CA TRP A 430 -10.46 3.60 6.05
C TRP A 430 -9.88 2.94 4.79
N GLU A 431 -9.95 1.61 4.68
CA GLU A 431 -9.30 0.80 3.64
C GLU A 431 -10.21 0.61 2.41
N TRP A 432 -10.55 1.73 1.78
CA TRP A 432 -11.22 1.76 0.48
C TRP A 432 -12.52 0.95 0.47
N ALA A 433 -12.65 -0.02 -0.45
CA ALA A 433 -13.83 -0.87 -0.57
C ALA A 433 -14.02 -1.85 0.61
N ASP A 434 -12.99 -2.07 1.42
CA ASP A 434 -13.04 -2.97 2.56
C ASP A 434 -13.43 -2.24 3.87
N GLY A 435 -13.45 -0.90 3.86
CA GLY A 435 -13.95 -0.09 4.97
C GLY A 435 -13.01 -0.03 6.17
N GLU A 436 -13.56 -0.03 7.38
CA GLU A 436 -12.87 0.12 8.66
C GLU A 436 -12.42 -1.22 9.27
N GLU A 437 -12.75 -2.35 8.64
CA GLU A 437 -12.40 -3.67 9.16
C GLU A 437 -10.89 -3.96 9.07
N PRO A 438 -10.23 -3.85 7.89
CA PRO A 438 -8.80 -4.16 7.79
C PRO A 438 -7.93 -3.22 8.64
N ARG A 439 -6.96 -3.79 9.36
CA ARG A 439 -6.06 -3.04 10.25
C ARG A 439 -4.63 -3.12 9.78
N PHE A 440 -4.11 -2.03 9.22
CA PHE A 440 -2.71 -1.90 8.75
C PHE A 440 -1.82 -1.05 9.68
N GLY A 441 -2.43 -0.26 10.57
CA GLY A 441 -1.77 0.75 11.36
C GLY A 441 -0.80 0.19 12.40
N ILE A 442 0.30 0.90 12.64
CA ILE A 442 1.12 0.72 13.86
C ILE A 442 0.54 1.46 15.07
N VAL A 443 -0.42 2.36 14.83
CA VAL A 443 -1.29 2.95 15.83
C VAL A 443 -2.69 2.39 15.61
N HIS A 444 -3.26 1.83 16.67
CA HIS A 444 -4.65 1.39 16.69
C HIS A 444 -5.57 2.61 16.75
N LEU A 445 -6.69 2.53 16.03
CA LEU A 445 -7.78 3.49 16.11
C LEU A 445 -9.07 2.81 16.56
N ASP A 446 -9.65 3.33 17.63
CA ASP A 446 -11.06 3.13 17.94
C ASP A 446 -11.90 4.09 17.10
N TYR A 447 -12.68 3.59 16.14
CA TYR A 447 -13.46 4.45 15.23
C TYR A 447 -14.64 5.15 15.94
N GLU A 448 -15.14 4.59 17.04
CA GLU A 448 -16.25 5.22 17.79
C GLU A 448 -15.74 6.44 18.56
N THR A 449 -14.67 6.26 19.33
CA THR A 449 -14.12 7.29 20.24
C THR A 449 -13.06 8.17 19.58
N GLN A 450 -12.47 7.70 18.48
CA GLN A 450 -11.31 8.28 17.79
C GLN A 450 -10.02 8.26 18.64
N GLU A 451 -9.96 7.42 19.67
CA GLU A 451 -8.77 7.24 20.49
C GLU A 451 -7.67 6.49 19.72
N ARG A 452 -6.44 7.00 19.80
CA ARG A 452 -5.24 6.39 19.23
C ARG A 452 -4.49 5.60 20.30
N THR A 453 -4.19 4.33 20.03
CA THR A 453 -3.37 3.49 20.93
C THR A 453 -2.16 2.92 20.21
N MET A 454 -0.95 3.20 20.70
CA MET A 454 0.28 2.68 20.10
C MET A 454 0.36 1.14 20.17
N LYS A 455 0.51 0.46 19.02
CA LYS A 455 0.67 -1.00 18.95
C LYS A 455 2.14 -1.41 19.24
N PRO A 456 2.40 -2.68 19.58
CA PRO A 456 3.77 -3.19 19.74
C PRO A 456 4.68 -2.93 18.53
N SER A 457 4.15 -2.95 17.31
CA SER A 457 4.86 -2.65 16.06
C SER A 457 5.34 -1.19 16.00
N GLY A 458 4.57 -0.23 16.51
CA GLY A 458 5.05 1.15 16.63
C GLY A 458 6.21 1.27 17.62
N ARG A 459 6.12 0.59 18.78
CA ARG A 459 7.22 0.53 19.76
C ARG A 459 8.47 -0.14 19.17
N LEU A 460 8.29 -1.19 18.35
CA LEU A 460 9.38 -1.82 17.60
C LEU A 460 10.04 -0.81 16.66
N LEU A 461 9.27 -0.08 15.84
CA LEU A 461 9.83 0.91 14.91
C LEU A 461 10.60 2.02 15.63
N ALA A 462 10.10 2.50 16.77
CA ALA A 462 10.82 3.47 17.58
C ALA A 462 12.18 2.94 18.07
N GLU A 463 12.24 1.68 18.49
CA GLU A 463 13.49 1.05 18.91
C GLU A 463 14.46 0.84 17.74
N LEU A 464 13.95 0.45 16.56
CA LEU A 464 14.74 0.32 15.35
C LEU A 464 15.30 1.65 14.87
N ALA A 465 14.49 2.72 14.85
CA ALA A 465 14.94 4.06 14.48
C ALA A 465 16.04 4.58 15.43
N ARG A 466 15.89 4.33 16.74
CA ARG A 466 16.88 4.73 17.75
C ARG A 466 18.19 3.94 17.65
N THR A 467 18.13 2.64 17.38
CA THR A 467 19.30 1.76 17.43
C THR A 467 19.98 1.56 16.08
N GLY A 468 19.24 1.73 14.99
CA GLY A 468 19.66 1.43 13.63
C GLY A 468 20.03 -0.03 13.42
N ARG A 469 19.49 -0.98 14.22
CA ARG A 469 19.87 -2.40 14.16
C ARG A 469 18.74 -3.33 14.56
N ILE A 470 18.72 -4.52 13.96
CA ILE A 470 17.95 -5.67 14.47
C ILE A 470 18.91 -6.55 15.28
N THR A 471 18.80 -6.53 16.61
CA THR A 471 19.61 -7.41 17.47
C THR A 471 18.90 -8.77 17.68
N PRO A 472 19.63 -9.85 17.99
CA PRO A 472 19.02 -11.13 18.33
C PRO A 472 18.00 -11.06 19.48
N GLU A 473 18.23 -10.17 20.45
CA GLU A 473 17.32 -9.97 21.59
C GLU A 473 16.04 -9.24 21.19
N LEU A 474 16.17 -8.15 20.42
CA LEU A 474 15.04 -7.42 19.87
C LEU A 474 14.20 -8.35 18.98
N HIS A 475 14.85 -9.12 18.09
CA HIS A 475 14.18 -10.10 17.25
C HIS A 475 13.41 -11.11 18.12
N ARG A 476 14.04 -11.76 19.10
CA ARG A 476 13.36 -12.74 19.95
C ARG A 476 12.13 -12.14 20.65
N ARG A 477 12.28 -10.97 21.29
CA ARG A 477 11.19 -10.30 22.01
C ARG A 477 9.99 -10.01 21.11
N TYR A 478 10.22 -9.55 19.89
CA TYR A 478 9.15 -9.17 18.97
C TYR A 478 8.64 -10.31 18.09
N THR A 479 9.32 -11.47 17.99
CA THR A 479 8.86 -12.62 17.20
C THR A 479 8.41 -13.83 18.03
N ALA A 480 8.78 -13.92 19.32
CA ALA A 480 8.45 -15.06 20.16
C ALA A 480 6.93 -15.27 20.24
N GLY A 481 6.49 -16.50 19.94
CA GLY A 481 5.08 -16.89 19.91
C GLY A 481 4.23 -16.26 18.79
N ARG A 482 4.77 -15.33 18.00
CA ARG A 482 4.09 -14.73 16.85
C ARG A 482 4.21 -15.63 15.62
N ARG A 483 3.08 -16.13 15.15
CA ARG A 483 2.97 -17.01 13.98
C ARG A 483 2.07 -16.37 12.95
N TYR A 484 2.39 -16.57 11.68
CA TYR A 484 1.51 -16.22 10.60
C TYR A 484 0.39 -17.25 10.46
N PRO A 485 -0.82 -16.81 10.07
CA PRO A 485 -1.77 -17.66 9.35
C PRO A 485 -1.08 -18.32 8.15
N VAL A 486 -1.61 -19.47 7.72
CA VAL A 486 -1.07 -20.23 6.60
C VAL A 486 -2.19 -20.52 5.61
N ALA A 487 -1.94 -20.26 4.33
CA ALA A 487 -2.90 -20.51 3.28
C ALA A 487 -3.25 -22.00 3.14
N ASP A 488 -4.53 -22.28 2.97
CA ASP A 488 -5.07 -23.57 2.59
C ASP A 488 -5.59 -23.57 1.13
N GLU A 489 -6.32 -24.61 0.73
CA GLU A 489 -6.89 -24.72 -0.62
C GLU A 489 -8.05 -23.74 -0.89
N HIS A 490 -8.60 -23.13 0.16
CA HIS A 490 -9.74 -22.21 0.10
C HIS A 490 -9.34 -20.74 0.28
N THR A 491 -8.07 -20.48 0.60
CA THR A 491 -7.53 -19.13 0.73
C THR A 491 -7.53 -18.43 -0.62
N ASP A 492 -8.42 -17.45 -0.77
CA ASP A 492 -8.52 -16.61 -1.96
C ASP A 492 -8.21 -15.14 -1.59
N PRO A 493 -7.08 -14.58 -2.07
CA PRO A 493 -6.71 -13.19 -1.77
C PRO A 493 -7.63 -12.15 -2.44
N ASN A 494 -8.58 -12.58 -3.26
CA ASN A 494 -9.55 -11.73 -3.94
C ASN A 494 -10.92 -11.71 -3.24
N VAL A 495 -11.19 -12.67 -2.34
CA VAL A 495 -12.43 -12.71 -1.58
C VAL A 495 -12.35 -11.67 -0.48
N ARG A 496 -13.25 -10.69 -0.57
CA ARG A 496 -13.41 -9.65 0.44
C ARG A 496 -14.30 -10.15 1.57
N ALA A 497 -14.18 -9.54 2.74
CA ALA A 497 -15.22 -9.66 3.75
C ALA A 497 -16.55 -9.26 3.10
N GLN A 498 -17.44 -10.25 2.90
CA GLN A 498 -18.81 -9.94 2.52
C GLN A 498 -19.60 -9.73 3.81
N PRO A 499 -20.47 -8.71 3.88
CA PRO A 499 -21.43 -8.65 4.96
C PRO A 499 -22.25 -9.96 4.94
N PRO A 500 -22.63 -10.52 6.11
CA PRO A 500 -23.45 -11.72 6.14
C PRO A 500 -24.72 -11.50 5.31
N GLU A 501 -25.10 -12.48 4.48
CA GLU A 501 -26.39 -12.43 3.79
C GLU A 501 -27.49 -12.22 4.83
N PRO A 502 -28.41 -11.26 4.65
CA PRO A 502 -29.53 -11.13 5.56
C PRO A 502 -30.29 -12.43 5.56
N ASP A 503 -30.41 -13.06 6.73
CA ASP A 503 -31.11 -14.33 6.93
C ASP A 503 -32.39 -14.36 6.09
N GLY A 504 -32.42 -15.29 5.15
CA GLY A 504 -33.50 -15.42 4.20
C GLY A 504 -34.84 -15.43 4.92
N VAL A 505 -35.63 -14.38 4.70
CA VAL A 505 -37.07 -14.42 4.93
C VAL A 505 -37.60 -15.43 3.92
N GLN A 506 -37.72 -16.68 4.36
CA GLN A 506 -38.50 -17.70 3.67
C GLN A 506 -39.93 -17.17 3.54
N GLY A 507 -40.30 -16.79 2.33
CA GLY A 507 -41.69 -16.56 1.91
C GLY A 507 -42.41 -17.86 1.61
#